data_AF-U6D6R8-F1
#
_entry.id   AF-U6D6R8-F1
#
_cell.length_a   1.000
_cell.length_b   1.000
_cell.length_c   1.000
_cell.angle_alpha   90.00
_cell.angle_beta   90.00
_cell.angle_gamma   90.00
#
_symmetry.space_group_name_H-M   'P 1'
#
loop_
_entity.id
_entity.type
_entity.pdbx_description
1 polymer ?
#
loop_
_entity_poly.entity_id
_entity_poly.type
_entity_poly.pdbx_seq_one_letter_code
_entity_poly.pdbx_strand_id
1 'polypeptide(L)'
;GNSLKGSDGRPQAVLRLPFQSPSASCLTGAGKTPTLGGGFHVNLGKESRAQTLQNGRRQIHHLGSQLQLNQHCLDTAFNFFKMAVSKHLTRGRRMAHVIAACLYLVCRTEGTPHMLLDLSDLLQVNVYVLGKTFLLLARELCINAPAIDPCLYIPRFAHLLEFGEKNHEVSMTALRLLQRMKRDWMHTGRRPSGLCGAALLVAARMHDFRRTVKEVISVVKVCESTLRKRLTEFEDTPTSQLTVDEFMKIDLEGECDPPSYTAGQRKLRMKQLEQVLSKKLEDVEGEISSYQDAIESELENSRPKAKGALASLTRDGSVEDSASSLFGEEDPEDEELQAAASHL
;
A
#
# COMPACT_ATOMS: atom_id res chain seq x y z
N GLY A 1 18.00 13.30 49.14
CA GLY A 1 19.44 13.45 49.41
C GLY A 1 20.14 12.17 49.03
N ASN A 2 21.14 12.31 48.15
CA ASN A 2 22.27 11.42 47.80
C ASN A 2 21.98 9.95 47.43
N SER A 3 22.12 9.45 46.18
CA SER A 3 23.10 9.62 45.09
C SER A 3 24.29 8.63 45.14
N LEU A 4 24.60 8.08 43.95
CA LEU A 4 25.84 7.42 43.46
C LEU A 4 26.03 5.93 43.80
N LYS A 5 26.44 4.99 42.94
CA LYS A 5 27.12 4.89 41.61
C LYS A 5 26.83 3.44 41.10
N GLY A 6 26.85 3.02 39.83
CA GLY A 6 27.59 3.42 38.63
C GLY A 6 28.43 2.23 38.11
N SER A 7 28.45 2.03 36.77
CA SER A 7 29.26 1.09 35.95
C SER A 7 28.66 -0.33 35.74
N ASP A 8 28.70 -0.99 34.58
CA ASP A 8 29.43 -0.82 33.31
C ASP A 8 28.65 -1.42 32.12
N GLY A 9 28.86 -0.86 30.94
CA GLY A 9 28.35 -1.40 29.67
C GLY A 9 29.34 -2.35 28.99
N ARG A 10 28.81 -3.28 28.19
CA ARG A 10 29.27 -3.62 26.83
C ARG A 10 28.33 -4.64 26.17
N PRO A 11 28.10 -4.53 24.84
CA PRO A 11 27.25 -5.44 24.09
C PRO A 11 28.06 -6.61 23.50
N GLN A 12 27.47 -7.80 23.51
CA GLN A 12 27.90 -8.98 22.75
C GLN A 12 26.64 -9.60 22.13
N ALA A 13 26.63 -10.27 20.99
CA ALA A 13 27.46 -10.32 19.82
C ALA A 13 26.58 -11.07 18.80
N VAL A 14 26.58 -10.62 17.56
CA VAL A 14 25.79 -11.17 16.46
C VAL A 14 26.35 -12.55 16.08
N LEU A 15 25.59 -13.63 16.29
CA LEU A 15 25.92 -14.96 15.76
C LEU A 15 25.38 -15.08 14.33
N ARG A 16 26.23 -14.71 13.37
CA ARG A 16 26.13 -15.08 11.95
C ARG A 16 26.72 -16.49 11.79
N LEU A 17 25.90 -17.46 11.41
CA LEU A 17 26.36 -18.78 10.99
C LEU A 17 26.96 -18.71 9.57
N PRO A 18 28.14 -19.31 9.30
CA PRO A 18 28.71 -19.33 7.97
C PRO A 18 28.08 -20.42 7.09
N PHE A 19 27.73 -20.00 5.88
CA PHE A 19 27.47 -20.81 4.70
C PHE A 19 28.70 -21.68 4.39
N GLN A 20 28.54 -22.99 4.30
CA GLN A 20 29.59 -23.89 3.83
C GLN A 20 29.08 -24.66 2.61
N SER A 21 29.60 -24.26 1.44
CA SER A 21 29.52 -25.00 0.18
C SER A 21 30.56 -26.12 0.17
N PRO A 22 30.25 -27.36 -0.24
CA PRO A 22 31.28 -28.34 -0.54
C PRO A 22 31.75 -28.19 -1.99
N SER A 23 33.05 -27.93 -2.10
CA SER A 23 33.85 -27.95 -3.31
C SER A 23 33.99 -29.38 -3.85
N ALA A 24 33.96 -29.50 -5.17
CA ALA A 24 34.24 -30.71 -5.92
C ALA A 24 35.63 -31.28 -5.61
N SER A 25 35.70 -32.58 -5.35
CA SER A 25 36.94 -33.36 -5.41
C SER A 25 36.68 -34.59 -6.26
N CYS A 26 37.31 -34.59 -7.44
CA CYS A 26 37.36 -35.68 -8.39
C CYS A 26 38.39 -36.70 -7.86
N LEU A 27 37.96 -37.93 -7.58
CA LEU A 27 38.84 -39.07 -7.37
C LEU A 27 38.42 -40.19 -8.31
N THR A 28 39.31 -40.45 -9.26
CA THR A 28 39.35 -41.56 -10.19
C THR A 28 39.68 -42.86 -9.46
N GLY A 29 38.94 -43.94 -9.73
CA GLY A 29 39.22 -45.25 -9.12
C GLY A 29 38.36 -46.39 -9.63
N ALA A 30 38.88 -47.08 -10.66
CA ALA A 30 38.76 -48.50 -10.99
C ALA A 30 37.38 -49.18 -11.10
N GLY A 31 37.18 -49.79 -12.28
CA GLY A 31 35.95 -50.43 -12.72
C GLY A 31 35.51 -51.68 -11.95
N LYS A 32 34.18 -51.83 -11.91
CA LYS A 32 33.47 -53.11 -11.94
C LYS A 32 32.26 -52.92 -12.84
N THR A 33 32.18 -53.72 -13.89
CA THR A 33 31.04 -53.82 -14.81
C THR A 33 29.80 -54.33 -14.06
N PRO A 34 28.60 -53.88 -14.46
CA PRO A 34 27.49 -54.81 -14.52
C PRO A 34 26.82 -54.79 -15.89
N THR A 35 26.87 -55.97 -16.53
CA THR A 35 25.75 -56.66 -17.17
C THR A 35 24.74 -55.82 -17.97
N LEU A 36 24.93 -55.88 -19.28
CA LEU A 36 23.96 -55.54 -20.32
C LEU A 36 22.78 -56.52 -20.28
N GLY A 37 21.57 -56.04 -19.98
CA GLY A 37 20.34 -56.82 -20.18
C GLY A 37 19.22 -56.46 -19.21
N GLY A 38 18.33 -55.55 -19.60
CA GLY A 38 17.08 -55.28 -18.90
C GLY A 38 16.35 -54.07 -19.49
N GLY A 39 15.23 -54.32 -20.17
CA GLY A 39 14.51 -53.36 -21.01
C GLY A 39 14.29 -51.98 -20.37
N PHE A 40 14.67 -50.94 -21.12
CA PHE A 40 14.48 -49.55 -20.73
C PHE A 40 13.00 -49.26 -20.49
N HIS A 41 12.74 -48.88 -19.24
CA HIS A 41 11.45 -48.64 -18.60
C HIS A 41 10.70 -47.46 -19.24
N VAL A 42 9.58 -47.72 -19.91
CA VAL A 42 8.55 -46.69 -20.27
C VAL A 42 7.78 -46.20 -19.02
N ASN A 43 8.17 -46.63 -17.81
CA ASN A 43 7.51 -46.32 -16.55
C ASN A 43 8.18 -45.23 -15.69
N LEU A 44 9.39 -44.76 -16.04
CA LEU A 44 10.14 -43.79 -15.21
C LEU A 44 9.41 -42.43 -15.05
N GLY A 45 8.65 -42.01 -16.07
CA GLY A 45 7.87 -40.77 -16.01
C GLY A 45 6.61 -40.84 -15.13
N LYS A 46 5.99 -42.02 -14.99
CA LYS A 46 4.81 -42.22 -14.14
C LYS A 46 5.18 -42.18 -12.66
N GLU A 47 6.33 -42.75 -12.31
CA GLU A 47 6.87 -42.79 -10.96
C GLU A 47 7.30 -41.39 -10.48
N SER A 48 7.97 -40.61 -11.34
CA SER A 48 8.33 -39.22 -11.05
C SER A 48 7.12 -38.31 -10.80
N ARG A 49 6.03 -38.49 -11.58
CA ARG A 49 4.78 -37.76 -11.37
C ARG A 49 4.11 -38.15 -10.05
N ALA A 50 4.06 -39.44 -9.73
CA ALA A 50 3.49 -39.92 -8.47
C ALA A 50 4.26 -39.35 -7.27
N GLN A 51 5.59 -39.34 -7.33
CA GLN A 51 6.44 -38.75 -6.30
C GLN A 51 6.20 -37.24 -6.14
N THR A 52 6.05 -36.51 -7.25
CA THR A 52 5.72 -35.08 -7.23
C THR A 52 4.39 -34.81 -6.54
N LEU A 53 3.36 -35.64 -6.82
CA LEU A 53 2.06 -35.53 -6.17
C LEU A 53 2.13 -35.86 -4.68
N GLN A 54 2.90 -36.88 -4.29
CA GLN A 54 3.10 -37.23 -2.89
C GLN A 54 3.84 -36.14 -2.11
N ASN A 55 4.86 -35.52 -2.73
CA ASN A 55 5.56 -34.37 -2.17
C ASN A 55 4.63 -33.16 -2.02
N GLY A 56 3.83 -32.87 -3.04
CA GLY A 56 2.83 -31.81 -3.02
C GLY A 56 1.80 -32.01 -1.91
N ARG A 57 1.28 -33.24 -1.75
CA ARG A 57 0.33 -33.57 -0.68
C ARG A 57 0.92 -33.29 0.71
N ARG A 58 2.15 -33.75 0.96
CA ARG A 58 2.84 -33.50 2.24
C ARG A 58 2.99 -32.02 2.54
N GLN A 59 3.41 -31.23 1.55
CA GLN A 59 3.56 -29.78 1.70
C GLN A 59 2.23 -29.03 1.86
N ILE A 60 1.17 -29.46 1.17
CA ILE A 60 -0.18 -28.91 1.34
C ILE A 60 -0.68 -29.14 2.77
N HIS A 61 -0.53 -30.36 3.32
CA HIS A 61 -0.89 -30.62 4.71
C HIS A 61 -0.02 -29.83 5.70
N HIS A 62 1.29 -29.71 5.44
CA HIS A 62 2.18 -28.93 6.29
C HIS A 62 1.77 -27.46 6.35
N LEU A 63 1.65 -26.77 5.21
CA LEU A 63 1.24 -25.36 5.17
C LEU A 63 -0.20 -25.16 5.63
N GLY A 64 -1.09 -26.08 5.26
CA GLY A 64 -2.50 -26.02 5.63
C GLY A 64 -2.75 -26.17 7.13
N SER A 65 -1.97 -27.03 7.80
CA SER A 65 -2.02 -27.16 9.26
C SER A 65 -1.53 -25.91 9.99
N GLN A 66 -0.49 -25.23 9.47
CA GLN A 66 -0.03 -23.95 10.03
C GLN A 66 -1.08 -22.85 9.92
N LEU A 67 -1.91 -22.89 8.86
CA LEU A 67 -3.05 -21.99 8.67
C LEU A 67 -4.34 -22.49 9.35
N GLN A 68 -4.31 -23.62 10.06
CA GLN A 68 -5.49 -24.22 10.70
C GLN A 68 -6.67 -24.44 9.74
N LEU A 69 -6.40 -24.83 8.49
CA LEU A 69 -7.42 -25.13 7.49
C LEU A 69 -8.08 -26.50 7.72
N ASN A 70 -9.38 -26.59 7.45
CA ASN A 70 -10.15 -27.82 7.53
C ASN A 70 -9.64 -28.86 6.51
N GLN A 71 -9.75 -30.16 6.84
CA GLN A 71 -9.31 -31.25 5.95
C GLN A 71 -9.99 -31.19 4.57
N HIS A 72 -11.28 -30.83 4.51
CA HIS A 72 -12.00 -30.60 3.25
C HIS A 72 -11.28 -29.57 2.35
N CYS A 73 -10.81 -28.46 2.93
CA CYS A 73 -10.06 -27.45 2.18
C CYS A 73 -8.72 -27.99 1.67
N LEU A 74 -8.04 -28.84 2.45
CA LEU A 74 -6.76 -29.45 2.06
C LEU A 74 -6.92 -30.45 0.91
N ASP A 75 -7.97 -31.27 0.96
CA ASP A 75 -8.28 -32.23 -0.11
C ASP A 75 -8.65 -31.52 -1.41
N THR A 76 -9.46 -30.45 -1.34
CA THR A 76 -9.79 -29.61 -2.49
C THR A 76 -8.54 -28.91 -3.05
N ALA A 77 -7.65 -28.42 -2.18
CA ALA A 77 -6.40 -27.79 -2.61
C ALA A 77 -5.48 -28.81 -3.31
N PHE A 78 -5.45 -30.05 -2.82
CA PHE A 78 -4.74 -31.14 -3.47
C PHE A 78 -5.34 -31.52 -4.82
N ASN A 79 -6.67 -31.44 -4.98
CA ASN A 79 -7.32 -31.62 -6.28
C ASN A 79 -6.90 -30.53 -7.28
N PHE A 80 -6.89 -29.25 -6.89
CA PHE A 80 -6.37 -28.18 -7.74
C PHE A 80 -4.89 -28.37 -8.08
N PHE A 81 -4.08 -28.82 -7.13
CA PHE A 81 -2.67 -29.12 -7.38
C PHE A 81 -2.50 -30.27 -8.39
N LYS A 82 -3.30 -31.35 -8.30
CA LYS A 82 -3.31 -32.44 -9.29
C LYS A 82 -3.64 -31.90 -10.69
N MET A 83 -4.61 -31.00 -10.81
CA MET A 83 -4.95 -30.36 -12.08
C MET A 83 -3.79 -29.50 -12.61
N ALA A 84 -3.16 -28.72 -11.74
CA ALA A 84 -2.01 -27.88 -12.09
C ALA A 84 -0.81 -28.71 -12.60
N VAL A 85 -0.51 -29.84 -11.96
CA VAL A 85 0.53 -30.78 -12.43
C VAL A 85 0.16 -31.40 -13.77
N SER A 86 -1.12 -31.75 -13.97
CA SER A 86 -1.61 -32.36 -15.22
C SER A 86 -1.51 -31.42 -16.41
N LYS A 87 -1.71 -30.11 -16.17
CA LYS A 87 -1.53 -29.04 -17.18
C LYS A 87 -0.09 -28.50 -17.24
N HIS A 88 0.87 -29.16 -16.60
CA HIS A 88 2.28 -28.74 -16.55
C HIS A 88 2.54 -27.33 -15.99
N LEU A 89 1.62 -26.78 -15.19
CA LEU A 89 1.73 -25.43 -14.61
C LEU A 89 2.77 -25.33 -13.49
N THR A 90 3.33 -26.47 -13.06
CA THR A 90 4.43 -26.55 -12.08
C THR A 90 5.82 -26.40 -12.69
N ARG A 91 5.98 -26.55 -14.02
CA ARG A 91 7.29 -26.46 -14.68
C ARG A 91 7.80 -25.02 -14.68
N GLY A 92 9.09 -24.84 -14.35
CA GLY A 92 9.72 -23.52 -14.30
C GLY A 92 9.32 -22.65 -13.11
N ARG A 93 8.55 -23.18 -12.14
CA ARG A 93 8.10 -22.46 -10.95
C ARG A 93 8.49 -23.21 -9.69
N ARG A 94 8.71 -22.47 -8.61
CA ARG A 94 8.92 -23.09 -7.29
C ARG A 94 7.63 -23.77 -6.86
N MET A 95 7.72 -25.06 -6.54
CA MET A 95 6.57 -25.88 -6.13
C MET A 95 5.83 -25.28 -4.94
N ALA A 96 6.54 -24.70 -3.97
CA ALA A 96 5.97 -24.01 -2.81
C ALA A 96 5.01 -22.87 -3.21
N HIS A 97 5.34 -22.08 -4.24
CA HIS A 97 4.47 -20.99 -4.70
C HIS A 97 3.18 -21.51 -5.33
N VAL A 98 3.27 -22.60 -6.09
CA VAL A 98 2.10 -23.24 -6.71
C VAL A 98 1.18 -23.80 -5.61
N ILE A 99 1.75 -24.44 -4.59
CA ILE A 99 1.01 -25.00 -3.47
C ILE A 99 0.29 -23.89 -2.68
N ALA A 100 0.98 -22.80 -2.33
CA ALA A 100 0.36 -21.67 -1.65
C ALA A 100 -0.75 -21.02 -2.49
N ALA A 101 -0.54 -20.89 -3.81
CA ALA A 101 -1.56 -20.38 -4.70
C ALA A 101 -2.80 -21.31 -4.80
N CYS A 102 -2.61 -22.63 -4.80
CA CYS A 102 -3.71 -23.59 -4.73
C CYS A 102 -4.48 -23.50 -3.41
N LEU A 103 -3.77 -23.40 -2.27
CA LEU A 103 -4.39 -23.21 -0.95
C LEU A 103 -5.20 -21.92 -0.91
N TYR A 104 -4.63 -20.80 -1.37
CA TYR A 104 -5.32 -19.52 -1.41
C TYR A 104 -6.55 -19.54 -2.34
N LEU A 105 -6.48 -20.27 -3.46
CA LEU A 105 -7.62 -20.43 -4.36
C LEU A 105 -8.79 -21.12 -3.66
N VAL A 106 -8.53 -22.16 -2.87
CA VAL A 106 -9.56 -22.80 -2.04
C VAL A 106 -10.08 -21.86 -0.96
N CYS A 107 -9.18 -21.14 -0.29
CA CYS A 107 -9.58 -20.16 0.74
C CYS A 107 -10.55 -19.11 0.18
N ARG A 108 -10.34 -18.70 -1.08
CA ARG A 108 -11.20 -17.76 -1.81
C ARG A 108 -12.54 -18.37 -2.24
N THR A 109 -12.57 -19.63 -2.68
CA THR A 109 -13.82 -20.28 -3.11
C THR A 109 -14.69 -20.66 -1.93
N GLU A 110 -14.09 -21.12 -0.83
CA GLU A 110 -14.80 -21.52 0.40
C GLU A 110 -15.13 -20.34 1.32
N GLY A 111 -14.60 -19.13 1.03
CA GLY A 111 -14.87 -17.94 1.84
C GLY A 111 -14.23 -17.96 3.23
N THR A 112 -13.08 -18.63 3.40
CA THR A 112 -12.38 -18.67 4.70
C THR A 112 -11.64 -17.35 4.97
N PRO A 113 -11.45 -16.96 6.24
CA PRO A 113 -10.85 -15.68 6.61
C PRO A 113 -9.30 -15.72 6.54
N HIS A 114 -8.72 -16.14 5.42
CA HIS A 114 -7.27 -16.20 5.19
C HIS A 114 -6.83 -15.22 4.11
N MET A 115 -5.81 -14.41 4.41
CA MET A 115 -5.24 -13.46 3.46
C MET A 115 -4.07 -14.07 2.70
N LEU A 116 -3.84 -13.61 1.48
CA LEU A 116 -2.64 -13.97 0.73
C LEU A 116 -1.35 -13.55 1.46
N LEU A 117 -1.42 -12.50 2.28
CA LEU A 117 -0.32 -12.05 3.14
C LEU A 117 0.08 -13.12 4.16
N ASP A 118 -0.86 -13.85 4.74
CA ASP A 118 -0.55 -14.89 5.74
C ASP A 118 0.30 -16.01 5.13
N LEU A 119 -0.01 -16.42 3.90
CA LEU A 119 0.79 -17.38 3.11
C LEU A 119 2.17 -16.81 2.72
N SER A 120 2.22 -15.51 2.44
CA SER A 120 3.46 -14.79 2.12
C SER A 120 4.43 -14.80 3.31
N ASP A 121 3.89 -14.56 4.51
CA ASP A 121 4.63 -14.55 5.76
C ASP A 121 5.11 -15.96 6.12
N LEU A 122 4.29 -17.00 5.92
CA LEU A 122 4.71 -18.39 6.15
C LEU A 122 5.84 -18.83 5.19
N LEU A 123 5.75 -18.46 3.91
CA LEU A 123 6.76 -18.82 2.92
C LEU A 123 7.97 -17.89 2.89
N GLN A 124 7.92 -16.74 3.55
CA GLN A 124 8.93 -15.68 3.50
C GLN A 124 9.25 -15.25 2.06
N VAL A 125 8.20 -15.07 1.24
CA VAL A 125 8.29 -14.65 -0.16
C VAL A 125 7.48 -13.37 -0.37
N ASN A 126 7.82 -12.59 -1.39
CA ASN A 126 7.05 -11.41 -1.76
C ASN A 126 5.66 -11.77 -2.29
N VAL A 127 4.63 -11.14 -1.73
CA VAL A 127 3.20 -11.29 -2.07
C VAL A 127 2.93 -11.15 -3.57
N TYR A 128 3.65 -10.27 -4.27
CA TYR A 128 3.47 -10.06 -5.71
C TYR A 128 3.83 -11.29 -6.54
N VAL A 129 4.82 -12.08 -6.09
CA VAL A 129 5.22 -13.33 -6.76
C VAL A 129 4.14 -14.40 -6.59
N LEU A 130 3.57 -14.50 -5.38
CA LEU A 130 2.45 -15.40 -5.10
C LEU A 130 1.20 -14.98 -5.85
N GLY A 131 0.89 -13.68 -5.89
CA GLY A 131 -0.24 -13.12 -6.62
C GLY A 131 -0.19 -13.39 -8.12
N LYS A 132 0.98 -13.24 -8.75
CA LYS A 132 1.19 -13.61 -10.17
C LYS A 132 0.92 -15.10 -10.42
N THR A 133 1.40 -15.96 -9.53
CA THR A 133 1.19 -17.42 -9.63
C THR A 133 -0.28 -17.78 -9.45
N PHE A 134 -0.95 -17.14 -8.49
CA PHE A 134 -2.39 -17.29 -8.24
C PHE A 134 -3.24 -16.88 -9.44
N LEU A 135 -3.03 -15.68 -10.00
CA LEU A 135 -3.80 -15.18 -11.14
C LEU A 135 -3.67 -16.10 -12.35
N LEU A 136 -2.45 -16.60 -12.60
CA LEU A 136 -2.23 -17.57 -13.65
C LEU A 136 -2.97 -18.88 -13.40
N LEU A 137 -2.86 -19.47 -12.21
CA LEU A 137 -3.54 -20.73 -11.90
C LEU A 137 -5.06 -20.58 -11.99
N ALA A 138 -5.64 -19.49 -11.48
CA ALA A 138 -7.06 -19.23 -11.58
C ALA A 138 -7.53 -19.17 -13.05
N ARG A 139 -6.76 -18.47 -13.91
CA ARG A 139 -7.03 -18.38 -15.35
C ARG A 139 -6.90 -19.73 -16.07
N GLU A 140 -5.78 -20.44 -15.87
CA GLU A 140 -5.47 -21.69 -16.58
C GLU A 140 -6.35 -22.87 -16.10
N LEU A 141 -6.77 -22.86 -14.84
CA LEU A 141 -7.71 -23.85 -14.31
C LEU A 141 -9.17 -23.47 -14.57
N CYS A 142 -9.43 -22.29 -15.13
CA CYS A 142 -10.76 -21.74 -15.39
C CYS A 142 -11.64 -21.69 -14.12
N ILE A 143 -11.04 -21.37 -12.97
CA ILE A 143 -11.73 -21.27 -11.69
C ILE A 143 -12.03 -19.80 -11.42
N ASN A 144 -13.33 -19.45 -11.39
CA ASN A 144 -13.75 -18.11 -11.03
C ASN A 144 -13.81 -17.96 -9.51
N ALA A 145 -12.82 -17.27 -8.95
CA ALA A 145 -12.77 -16.99 -7.52
C ALA A 145 -13.66 -15.77 -7.19
N PRO A 146 -14.67 -15.91 -6.30
CA PRO A 146 -15.57 -14.80 -5.96
C PRO A 146 -14.79 -13.64 -5.30
N ALA A 147 -15.35 -12.43 -5.37
CA ALA A 147 -14.80 -11.28 -4.67
C ALA A 147 -14.84 -11.51 -3.15
N ILE A 148 -13.78 -11.06 -2.44
CA ILE A 148 -13.73 -11.21 -0.97
C ILE A 148 -14.67 -10.21 -0.34
N ASP A 149 -15.52 -10.69 0.57
CA ASP A 149 -16.24 -9.82 1.49
C ASP A 149 -15.34 -9.44 2.68
N PRO A 150 -15.04 -8.15 2.93
CA PRO A 150 -14.15 -7.73 4.01
C PRO A 150 -14.66 -8.13 5.41
N CYS A 151 -15.98 -8.32 5.56
CA CYS A 151 -16.63 -8.71 6.81
C CYS A 151 -16.06 -10.01 7.38
N LEU A 152 -15.59 -10.93 6.53
CA LEU A 152 -15.03 -12.22 6.92
C LEU A 152 -13.81 -12.07 7.85
N TYR A 153 -13.04 -11.00 7.73
CA TYR A 153 -11.80 -10.84 8.51
C TYR A 153 -12.02 -10.25 9.91
N ILE A 154 -13.16 -9.59 10.15
CA ILE A 154 -13.40 -8.86 11.40
C ILE A 154 -13.32 -9.76 12.63
N PRO A 155 -14.01 -10.93 12.70
CA PRO A 155 -13.95 -11.77 13.89
C PRO A 155 -12.53 -12.26 14.20
N ARG A 156 -11.77 -12.62 13.14
CA ARG A 156 -10.37 -13.05 13.26
C ARG A 156 -9.49 -11.94 13.83
N PHE A 157 -9.59 -10.73 13.29
CA PHE A 157 -8.79 -9.60 13.76
C PHE A 157 -9.20 -9.13 15.15
N ALA A 158 -10.50 -9.18 15.48
CA ALA A 158 -10.98 -8.84 16.81
C ALA A 158 -10.41 -9.80 17.87
N HIS A 159 -10.39 -11.10 17.58
CA HIS A 159 -9.75 -12.10 18.44
C HIS A 159 -8.26 -11.82 18.67
N LEU A 160 -7.52 -11.46 17.60
CA LEU A 160 -6.09 -11.12 17.69
C LEU A 160 -5.79 -9.82 18.44
N LEU A 161 -6.77 -8.91 18.56
CA LEU A 161 -6.65 -7.64 19.30
C LEU A 161 -7.10 -7.75 20.77
N GLU A 162 -7.58 -8.93 21.20
CA GLU A 162 -7.87 -9.27 22.59
C GLU A 162 -8.72 -8.21 23.32
N PHE A 163 -9.99 -8.08 22.95
CA PHE A 163 -10.94 -7.17 23.60
C PHE A 163 -11.62 -7.76 24.86
N GLY A 164 -11.06 -8.82 25.44
CA GLY A 164 -11.61 -9.49 26.62
C GLY A 164 -13.04 -10.00 26.42
N GLU A 165 -13.90 -9.79 27.41
CA GLU A 165 -15.31 -10.25 27.40
C GLU A 165 -16.16 -9.54 26.34
N LYS A 166 -15.85 -8.29 26.02
CA LYS A 166 -16.57 -7.47 25.02
C LYS A 166 -16.15 -7.74 23.58
N ASN A 167 -15.32 -8.75 23.32
CA ASN A 167 -14.83 -9.04 21.97
C ASN A 167 -15.95 -9.28 20.95
N HIS A 168 -17.01 -9.97 21.37
CA HIS A 168 -18.16 -10.19 20.49
C HIS A 168 -18.89 -8.88 20.14
N GLU A 169 -19.15 -8.02 21.13
CA GLU A 169 -19.84 -6.73 20.96
C GLU A 169 -19.04 -5.79 20.04
N VAL A 170 -17.72 -5.70 20.26
CA VAL A 170 -16.81 -4.91 19.41
C VAL A 170 -16.80 -5.45 17.98
N SER A 171 -16.72 -6.78 17.81
CA SER A 171 -16.74 -7.42 16.49
C SER A 171 -18.05 -7.14 15.75
N MET A 172 -19.21 -7.23 16.42
CA MET A 172 -20.52 -6.95 15.81
C MET A 172 -20.66 -5.48 15.42
N THR A 173 -20.17 -4.58 16.26
CA THR A 173 -20.13 -3.13 15.98
C THR A 173 -19.24 -2.83 14.77
N ALA A 174 -18.05 -3.44 14.73
CA ALA A 174 -17.12 -3.28 13.61
C ALA A 174 -17.68 -3.86 12.30
N LEU A 175 -18.41 -4.98 12.36
CA LEU A 175 -19.12 -5.54 11.21
C LEU A 175 -20.18 -4.56 10.69
N ARG A 176 -20.98 -3.96 11.57
CA ARG A 176 -22.00 -2.97 11.19
C ARG A 176 -21.37 -1.74 10.53
N LEU A 177 -20.30 -1.19 11.13
CA LEU A 177 -19.54 -0.07 10.56
C LEU A 177 -18.99 -0.42 9.17
N LEU A 178 -18.40 -1.60 9.02
CA LEU A 178 -17.82 -2.04 7.75
C LEU A 178 -18.89 -2.26 6.67
N GLN A 179 -20.06 -2.79 7.03
CA GLN A 179 -21.21 -2.90 6.13
C GLN A 179 -21.69 -1.52 5.67
N ARG A 180 -21.69 -0.53 6.57
CA ARG A 180 -22.01 0.86 6.21
C ARG A 180 -20.96 1.45 5.25
N MET A 181 -19.67 1.30 5.55
CA MET A 181 -18.59 1.71 4.64
C MET A 181 -18.67 1.02 3.27
N LYS A 182 -19.19 -0.21 3.22
CA LYS A 182 -19.42 -0.95 1.98
C LYS A 182 -20.53 -0.32 1.14
N ARG A 183 -21.64 0.10 1.76
CA ARG A 183 -22.76 0.83 1.12
C ARG A 183 -22.32 2.21 0.64
N ASP A 184 -21.45 2.88 1.38
CA ASP A 184 -20.87 4.18 1.00
C ASP A 184 -19.74 4.05 -0.06
N TRP A 185 -19.69 2.95 -0.81
CA TRP A 185 -18.73 2.70 -1.91
C TRP A 185 -17.23 2.87 -1.56
N MET A 186 -16.87 2.82 -0.28
CA MET A 186 -15.48 3.02 0.16
C MET A 186 -14.58 1.81 -0.15
N HIS A 187 -15.17 0.62 -0.26
CA HIS A 187 -14.44 -0.64 -0.42
C HIS A 187 -13.98 -0.93 -1.86
N THR A 188 -14.73 -0.45 -2.85
CA THR A 188 -14.56 -0.83 -4.27
C THR A 188 -13.18 -0.42 -4.80
N GLY A 189 -12.49 -1.36 -5.45
CA GLY A 189 -11.16 -1.13 -6.03
C GLY A 189 -10.01 -0.98 -5.03
N ARG A 190 -10.26 -1.21 -3.72
CA ARG A 190 -9.29 -0.99 -2.64
C ARG A 190 -9.02 -2.27 -1.86
N ARG A 191 -7.93 -2.26 -1.07
CA ARG A 191 -7.59 -3.41 -0.20
C ARG A 191 -8.57 -3.48 0.98
N PRO A 192 -9.28 -4.61 1.18
CA PRO A 192 -10.30 -4.75 2.21
C PRO A 192 -9.74 -4.65 3.64
N SER A 193 -8.51 -5.14 3.85
CA SER A 193 -7.88 -5.15 5.18
C SER A 193 -7.82 -3.76 5.81
N GLY A 194 -7.48 -2.72 5.05
CA GLY A 194 -7.41 -1.34 5.56
C GLY A 194 -8.74 -0.83 6.11
N LEU A 195 -9.87 -1.18 5.46
CA LEU A 195 -11.20 -0.81 5.95
C LEU A 195 -11.55 -1.60 7.22
N CYS A 196 -11.23 -2.90 7.27
CA CYS A 196 -11.46 -3.71 8.47
C CYS A 196 -10.73 -3.12 9.69
N GLY A 197 -9.47 -2.69 9.50
CA GLY A 197 -8.70 -2.05 10.57
C GLY A 197 -9.28 -0.71 11.02
N ALA A 198 -9.78 0.10 10.08
CA ALA A 198 -10.43 1.38 10.42
C ALA A 198 -11.72 1.14 11.22
N ALA A 199 -12.57 0.22 10.76
CA ALA A 199 -13.81 -0.15 11.44
C ALA A 199 -13.54 -0.71 12.85
N LEU A 200 -12.54 -1.58 13.01
CA LEU A 200 -12.14 -2.12 14.31
C LEU A 200 -11.62 -1.05 15.26
N LEU A 201 -10.83 -0.09 14.76
CA LEU A 201 -10.30 0.99 15.59
C LEU A 201 -11.43 1.90 16.10
N VAL A 202 -12.40 2.22 15.25
CA VAL A 202 -13.58 3.02 15.63
C VAL A 202 -14.46 2.24 16.61
N ALA A 203 -14.77 0.98 16.32
CA ALA A 203 -15.56 0.12 17.21
C ALA A 203 -14.90 -0.06 18.58
N ALA A 204 -13.57 -0.25 18.63
CA ALA A 204 -12.83 -0.35 19.87
C ALA A 204 -13.02 0.91 20.73
N ARG A 205 -12.95 2.10 20.11
CA ARG A 205 -13.18 3.37 20.82
C ARG A 205 -14.61 3.54 21.31
N MET A 206 -15.60 3.06 20.57
CA MET A 206 -17.01 3.09 20.98
C MET A 206 -17.29 2.24 22.22
N HIS A 207 -16.49 1.21 22.45
CA HIS A 207 -16.58 0.29 23.60
C HIS A 207 -15.52 0.56 24.68
N ASP A 208 -14.95 1.77 24.71
CA ASP A 208 -13.93 2.24 25.65
C ASP A 208 -12.57 1.52 25.61
N PHE A 209 -12.26 0.80 24.54
CA PHE A 209 -10.94 0.21 24.30
C PHE A 209 -10.02 1.16 23.54
N ARG A 210 -9.03 1.72 24.24
CA ARG A 210 -8.01 2.62 23.66
C ARG A 210 -6.85 1.84 23.04
N ARG A 211 -7.09 1.22 21.88
CA ARG A 211 -6.03 0.56 21.10
C ARG A 211 -5.19 1.57 20.32
N THR A 212 -3.87 1.35 20.26
CA THR A 212 -2.98 2.18 19.44
C THR A 212 -3.10 1.80 17.97
N VAL A 213 -2.84 2.78 17.09
CA VAL A 213 -2.83 2.56 15.64
C VAL A 213 -1.78 1.50 15.25
N LYS A 214 -0.64 1.46 15.96
CA LYS A 214 0.45 0.49 15.75
C LYS A 214 0.00 -0.96 16.06
N GLU A 215 -0.74 -1.17 17.14
CA GLU A 215 -1.31 -2.49 17.48
C GLU A 215 -2.22 -3.00 16.36
N VAL A 216 -3.16 -2.16 15.89
CA VAL A 216 -4.10 -2.54 14.83
C VAL A 216 -3.39 -2.86 13.51
N ILE A 217 -2.40 -2.06 13.13
CA ILE A 217 -1.59 -2.29 11.93
C ILE A 217 -0.87 -3.62 11.96
N SER A 218 -0.33 -4.01 13.13
CA SER A 218 0.42 -5.26 13.27
C SER A 218 -0.44 -6.50 12.97
N VAL A 219 -1.74 -6.43 13.26
CA VAL A 219 -2.74 -7.48 13.03
C VAL A 219 -3.28 -7.46 11.60
N VAL A 220 -3.65 -6.28 11.11
CA VAL A 220 -4.34 -6.09 9.82
C VAL A 220 -3.36 -6.08 8.63
N LYS A 221 -2.06 -5.96 8.89
CA LYS A 221 -0.96 -5.97 7.88
C LYS A 221 -1.12 -4.88 6.82
N VAL A 222 -1.33 -3.63 7.25
CA VAL A 222 -1.48 -2.45 6.38
C VAL A 222 -0.60 -1.29 6.86
N CYS A 223 -0.21 -0.38 5.97
CA CYS A 223 0.58 0.79 6.35
C CYS A 223 -0.23 1.81 7.16
N GLU A 224 0.43 2.54 8.07
CA GLU A 224 -0.20 3.57 8.91
C GLU A 224 -0.89 4.67 8.10
N SER A 225 -0.22 5.17 7.05
CA SER A 225 -0.77 6.18 6.15
C SER A 225 -2.04 5.69 5.46
N THR A 226 -2.14 4.39 5.15
CA THR A 226 -3.33 3.80 4.52
C THR A 226 -4.49 3.78 5.50
N LEU A 227 -4.24 3.33 6.73
CA LEU A 227 -5.26 3.30 7.78
C LEU A 227 -5.76 4.71 8.12
N ARG A 228 -4.86 5.70 8.25
CA ARG A 228 -5.22 7.12 8.46
C ARG A 228 -6.07 7.66 7.32
N LYS A 229 -5.70 7.39 6.06
CA LYS A 229 -6.52 7.77 4.90
C LYS A 229 -7.93 7.16 4.96
N ARG A 230 -8.08 5.90 5.38
CA ARG A 230 -9.41 5.26 5.53
C ARG A 230 -10.25 5.94 6.60
N LEU A 231 -9.62 6.34 7.72
CA LEU A 231 -10.31 7.04 8.81
C LEU A 231 -10.78 8.43 8.38
N THR A 232 -9.93 9.21 7.71
CA THR A 232 -10.31 10.54 7.17
C THR A 232 -11.43 10.42 6.12
N GLU A 233 -11.37 9.42 5.23
CA GLU A 233 -12.47 9.21 4.29
C GLU A 233 -13.77 8.80 4.98
N PHE A 234 -13.70 8.11 6.13
CA PHE A 234 -14.89 7.77 6.91
C PHE A 234 -15.45 8.99 7.65
N GLU A 235 -14.58 9.88 8.11
CA GLU A 235 -14.95 11.16 8.71
C GLU A 235 -15.75 12.04 7.74
N ASP A 236 -15.42 12.01 6.45
CA ASP A 236 -16.17 12.73 5.39
C ASP A 236 -17.56 12.13 5.09
N THR A 237 -17.91 10.96 5.63
CA THR A 237 -19.24 10.33 5.40
C THR A 237 -20.29 10.84 6.39
N PRO A 238 -21.59 10.87 6.04
CA PRO A 238 -22.65 11.30 6.97
C PRO A 238 -22.76 10.40 8.21
N THR A 239 -22.28 9.16 8.13
CA THR A 239 -22.24 8.22 9.26
C THR A 239 -21.38 8.74 10.42
N SER A 240 -20.34 9.52 10.14
CA SER A 240 -19.42 10.02 11.18
C SER A 240 -20.05 11.07 12.09
N GLN A 241 -21.11 11.74 11.64
CA GLN A 241 -21.79 12.83 12.34
C GLN A 241 -22.81 12.31 13.36
N LEU A 242 -23.15 11.02 13.30
CA LEU A 242 -24.09 10.39 14.23
C LEU A 242 -23.44 10.12 15.59
N THR A 243 -24.23 10.26 16.65
CA THR A 243 -23.81 9.77 17.96
C THR A 243 -23.74 8.24 17.99
N VAL A 244 -22.98 7.69 18.94
CA VAL A 244 -22.83 6.23 19.10
C VAL A 244 -24.19 5.54 19.25
N ASP A 245 -25.11 6.12 20.03
CA ASP A 245 -26.44 5.55 20.27
C ASP A 245 -27.35 5.66 19.05
N GLU A 246 -27.28 6.78 18.30
CA GLU A 246 -28.03 6.96 17.06
C GLU A 246 -27.57 5.95 16.00
N PHE A 247 -26.25 5.76 15.84
CA PHE A 247 -25.70 4.79 14.89
C PHE A 247 -26.16 3.36 15.17
N MET A 248 -26.36 2.99 16.44
CA MET A 248 -26.85 1.66 16.81
C MET A 248 -28.33 1.45 16.52
N LYS A 249 -29.11 2.51 16.32
CA LYS A 249 -30.57 2.44 16.13
C LYS A 249 -31.00 2.76 14.72
N ILE A 250 -30.30 3.68 14.06
CA ILE A 250 -30.68 4.28 12.79
C ILE A 250 -29.74 3.78 11.70
N ASP A 251 -30.32 3.19 10.65
CA ASP A 251 -29.59 2.91 9.41
C ASP A 251 -29.90 4.03 8.41
N LEU A 252 -28.87 4.77 8.01
CA LEU A 252 -29.00 5.78 6.95
C LEU A 252 -29.25 5.08 5.60
N GLU A 253 -30.22 5.57 4.83
CA GLU A 253 -30.55 5.05 3.49
C GLU A 253 -29.65 5.63 2.40
N GLY A 254 -29.14 6.86 2.58
CA GLY A 254 -28.30 7.54 1.59
C GLY A 254 -26.97 6.84 1.34
N GLU A 255 -26.58 6.76 0.08
CA GLU A 255 -25.25 6.28 -0.36
C GLU A 255 -24.32 7.46 -0.65
N CYS A 256 -23.01 7.23 -0.55
CA CYS A 256 -21.98 8.18 -0.92
C CYS A 256 -21.22 7.72 -2.16
N ASP A 257 -20.73 8.69 -2.93
CA ASP A 257 -19.87 8.41 -4.08
C ASP A 257 -18.51 7.86 -3.62
N PRO A 258 -17.87 6.98 -4.42
CA PRO A 258 -16.56 6.45 -4.09
C PRO A 258 -15.49 7.56 -4.01
N PRO A 259 -14.50 7.45 -3.10
CA PRO A 259 -13.50 8.51 -2.90
C PRO A 259 -12.66 8.87 -4.14
N SER A 260 -12.59 8.00 -5.15
CA SER A 260 -11.91 8.30 -6.41
C SER A 260 -12.68 9.32 -7.25
N TYR A 261 -14.01 9.28 -7.20
CA TYR A 261 -14.88 10.23 -7.88
C TYR A 261 -14.83 11.59 -7.18
N THR A 262 -14.99 11.62 -5.86
CA THR A 262 -14.94 12.87 -5.08
C THR A 262 -13.58 13.55 -5.16
N ALA A 263 -12.48 12.79 -5.11
CA ALA A 263 -11.13 13.33 -5.32
C ALA A 263 -10.94 13.90 -6.74
N GLY A 264 -11.48 13.22 -7.77
CA GLY A 264 -11.46 13.71 -9.15
C GLY A 264 -12.20 15.03 -9.30
N GLN A 265 -13.39 15.15 -8.70
CA GLN A 265 -14.17 16.39 -8.67
C GLN A 265 -13.45 17.52 -7.92
N ARG A 266 -12.84 17.21 -6.77
CA ARG A 266 -12.05 18.18 -5.99
C ARG A 266 -10.87 18.72 -6.80
N LYS A 267 -10.14 17.84 -7.50
CA LYS A 267 -9.03 18.24 -8.39
C LYS A 267 -9.49 19.16 -9.52
N LEU A 268 -10.63 18.86 -10.13
CA LEU A 268 -11.20 19.69 -11.19
C LEU A 268 -11.57 21.09 -10.68
N ARG A 269 -12.23 21.17 -9.52
CA ARG A 269 -12.57 22.46 -8.88
C ARG A 269 -11.35 23.26 -8.50
N MET A 270 -10.31 22.64 -7.94
CA MET A 270 -9.05 23.34 -7.62
C MET A 270 -8.41 23.92 -8.87
N LYS A 271 -8.36 23.18 -9.97
CA LYS A 271 -7.84 23.68 -11.25
C LYS A 271 -8.63 24.88 -11.79
N GLN A 272 -9.95 24.88 -11.63
CA GLN A 272 -10.79 26.03 -12.01
C GLN A 272 -10.51 27.25 -11.15
N LEU A 273 -10.36 27.06 -9.83
CA LEU A 273 -10.01 28.12 -8.89
C LEU A 273 -8.64 28.71 -9.23
N GLU A 274 -7.62 27.88 -9.51
CA GLU A 274 -6.30 28.33 -9.95
C GLU A 274 -6.37 29.17 -11.23
N GLN A 275 -7.18 28.79 -12.21
CA GLN A 275 -7.38 29.58 -13.43
C GLN A 275 -8.04 30.93 -13.18
N VAL A 276 -9.03 30.97 -12.28
CA VAL A 276 -9.68 32.23 -11.90
C VAL A 276 -8.72 33.13 -11.12
N LEU A 277 -7.94 32.56 -10.20
CA LEU A 277 -6.91 33.27 -9.45
C LEU A 277 -5.83 33.82 -10.38
N SER A 278 -5.34 33.04 -11.35
CA SER A 278 -4.36 33.47 -12.36
C SER A 278 -4.86 34.67 -13.15
N LYS A 279 -6.11 34.61 -13.65
CA LYS A 279 -6.71 35.73 -14.40
C LYS A 279 -6.82 36.99 -13.54
N LYS A 280 -7.25 36.84 -12.29
CA LYS A 280 -7.31 37.98 -11.36
C LYS A 280 -5.93 38.55 -11.05
N LEU A 281 -4.90 37.71 -11.01
CA LEU A 281 -3.53 38.16 -10.83
C LEU A 281 -3.07 38.99 -12.03
N GLU A 282 -3.35 38.52 -13.25
CA GLU A 282 -3.09 39.25 -14.51
C GLU A 282 -3.85 40.59 -14.55
N ASP A 283 -5.12 40.61 -14.13
CA ASP A 283 -5.92 41.83 -14.06
C ASP A 283 -5.30 42.86 -13.09
N VAL A 284 -4.90 42.42 -11.89
CA VAL A 284 -4.28 43.27 -10.87
C VAL A 284 -2.90 43.78 -11.31
N GLU A 285 -2.09 42.94 -11.96
CA GLU A 285 -0.81 43.35 -12.54
C GLU A 285 -1.00 44.42 -13.63
N GLY A 286 -2.03 44.26 -14.48
CA GLY A 286 -2.41 45.26 -15.47
C GLY A 286 -2.82 46.60 -14.84
N GLU A 287 -3.62 46.57 -13.77
CA GLU A 287 -3.97 47.77 -13.00
C GLU A 287 -2.73 48.45 -12.43
N ILE A 288 -1.83 47.70 -11.80
CA ILE A 288 -0.58 48.22 -11.23
C ILE A 288 0.29 48.88 -12.31
N SER A 289 0.44 48.24 -13.48
CA SER A 289 1.19 48.81 -14.61
C SER A 289 0.57 50.11 -15.09
N SER A 290 -0.76 50.18 -15.19
CA SER A 290 -1.46 51.42 -15.60
C SER A 290 -1.24 52.57 -14.62
N TYR A 291 -1.20 52.28 -13.31
CA TYR A 291 -0.88 53.26 -12.29
C TYR A 291 0.59 53.69 -12.37
N GLN A 292 1.52 52.76 -12.63
CA GLN A 292 2.94 53.07 -12.83
C GLN A 292 3.15 54.03 -14.02
N ASP A 293 2.55 53.71 -15.18
CA ASP A 293 2.63 54.54 -16.39
C ASP A 293 2.05 55.94 -16.16
N ALA A 294 0.92 56.03 -15.45
CA ALA A 294 0.29 57.30 -15.12
C ALA A 294 1.18 58.16 -14.19
N ILE A 295 1.81 57.55 -13.19
CA ILE A 295 2.74 58.23 -12.28
C ILE A 295 3.96 58.73 -13.06
N GLU A 296 4.54 57.90 -13.94
CA GLU A 296 5.71 58.27 -14.74
C GLU A 296 5.41 59.42 -15.72
N SER A 297 4.26 59.37 -16.40
CA SER A 297 3.82 60.45 -17.29
C SER A 297 3.61 61.78 -16.54
N GLU A 298 3.01 61.73 -15.35
CA GLU A 298 2.78 62.94 -14.52
C GLU A 298 4.10 63.51 -13.97
N LEU A 299 5.04 62.65 -13.58
CA LEU A 299 6.41 63.06 -13.19
C LEU A 299 7.16 63.71 -14.36
N GLU A 300 7.03 63.17 -15.57
CA GLU A 300 7.67 63.72 -16.77
C GLU A 300 7.06 65.07 -17.19
N ASN A 301 5.74 65.23 -17.06
CA ASN A 301 5.04 66.50 -17.29
C ASN A 301 5.37 67.57 -16.24
N SER A 302 5.61 67.15 -14.99
CA SER A 302 5.97 68.03 -13.88
C SER A 302 7.45 68.41 -13.85
N ARG A 303 8.29 67.78 -14.70
CA ARG A 303 9.70 68.19 -14.85
C ARG A 303 9.79 69.62 -15.39
N PRO A 304 10.58 70.51 -14.77
CA PRO A 304 10.73 71.87 -15.26
C PRO A 304 11.40 71.87 -16.64
N LYS A 305 10.67 72.31 -17.68
CA LYS A 305 11.24 72.54 -19.01
C LYS A 305 12.21 73.73 -18.93
N ALA A 306 13.50 73.44 -19.03
CA ALA A 306 14.54 74.47 -19.11
C ALA A 306 14.28 75.38 -20.34
N LYS A 307 13.83 76.61 -20.10
CA LYS A 307 13.79 77.67 -21.12
C LYS A 307 15.02 78.57 -20.93
N GLY A 308 15.95 78.51 -21.88
CA GLY A 308 17.11 79.41 -21.94
C GLY A 308 18.36 78.72 -22.47
N ALA A 309 19.39 79.52 -22.78
CA ALA A 309 20.64 79.18 -23.49
C ALA A 309 21.51 78.05 -22.90
N LEU A 310 21.02 77.33 -21.88
CA LEU A 310 21.63 76.14 -21.29
C LEU A 310 20.99 74.82 -21.77
N ALA A 311 20.08 74.86 -22.75
CA ALA A 311 19.48 73.65 -23.35
C ALA A 311 20.41 72.95 -24.37
N SER A 312 21.51 73.58 -24.78
CA SER A 312 22.50 73.03 -25.72
C SER A 312 23.65 72.27 -25.05
N LEU A 313 23.68 72.19 -23.72
CA LEU A 313 24.75 71.51 -22.97
C LEU A 313 24.38 70.10 -22.47
N THR A 314 23.12 69.69 -22.59
CA THR A 314 22.68 68.34 -22.21
C THR A 314 22.59 67.39 -23.41
N ARG A 315 23.05 67.82 -24.58
CA ARG A 315 23.13 67.00 -25.80
C ARG A 315 24.57 66.61 -26.12
N ASP A 316 25.33 66.22 -25.10
CA ASP A 316 26.51 65.36 -25.23
C ASP A 316 26.99 65.03 -23.81
N GLY A 317 26.62 63.84 -23.36
CA GLY A 317 26.88 63.36 -22.02
C GLY A 317 26.64 61.87 -21.97
N SER A 318 27.28 61.14 -22.89
CA SER A 318 27.59 59.73 -22.69
C SER A 318 28.46 59.61 -21.44
N VAL A 319 27.82 59.45 -20.28
CA VAL A 319 28.44 58.79 -19.14
C VAL A 319 27.75 57.44 -19.07
N GLU A 320 28.48 56.44 -19.54
CA GLU A 320 28.22 55.06 -19.18
C GLU A 320 28.25 54.95 -17.66
N ASP A 321 27.08 54.91 -17.02
CA ASP A 321 26.97 54.26 -15.72
C ASP A 321 26.76 52.78 -15.98
N SER A 322 27.88 52.10 -16.17
CA SER A 322 28.01 50.69 -15.83
C SER A 322 27.82 50.55 -14.31
N ALA A 323 26.56 50.45 -13.90
CA ALA A 323 26.16 49.81 -12.65
C ALA A 323 25.33 48.56 -12.98
N SER A 324 25.82 47.76 -13.94
CA SER A 324 25.56 46.34 -13.97
C SER A 324 26.59 45.65 -13.04
N SER A 325 26.09 44.71 -12.24
CA SER A 325 26.79 43.91 -11.22
C SER A 325 26.99 44.56 -9.84
N LEU A 326 25.98 44.48 -8.96
CA LEU A 326 26.16 43.87 -7.61
C LEU A 326 24.83 43.74 -6.81
N PHE A 327 23.87 42.93 -7.28
CA PHE A 327 22.88 42.30 -6.39
C PHE A 327 22.47 40.96 -7.00
N GLY A 328 23.45 40.06 -7.04
CA GLY A 328 23.19 38.63 -6.94
C GLY A 328 23.54 38.23 -5.52
N GLU A 329 22.55 38.28 -4.64
CA GLU A 329 22.47 37.31 -3.54
C GLU A 329 21.11 36.65 -3.73
N GLU A 330 21.16 35.47 -4.34
CA GLU A 330 20.10 34.49 -4.31
C GLU A 330 19.93 34.08 -2.84
N ASP A 331 18.78 34.36 -2.25
CA ASP A 331 18.40 33.81 -0.96
C ASP A 331 18.35 32.28 -1.09
N PRO A 332 19.07 31.51 -0.26
CA PRO A 332 19.09 30.04 -0.31
C PRO A 332 17.78 29.39 0.16
N GLU A 333 16.70 30.15 0.36
CA GLU A 333 15.43 29.66 0.87
C GLU A 333 14.42 29.30 -0.25
N ASP A 334 14.59 29.81 -1.48
CA ASP A 334 13.67 29.54 -2.59
C ASP A 334 13.98 28.25 -3.37
N GLU A 335 15.23 27.77 -3.38
CA GLU A 335 15.58 26.46 -3.97
C GLU A 335 15.03 25.28 -3.15
N GLU A 336 14.90 25.42 -1.83
CA GLU A 336 14.38 24.36 -0.95
C GLU A 336 12.85 24.19 -1.12
N LEU A 337 12.13 25.28 -1.39
CA LEU A 337 10.70 25.28 -1.70
C LEU A 337 10.38 24.70 -3.08
N GLN A 338 11.24 24.93 -4.08
CA GLN A 338 11.10 24.36 -5.43
C GLN A 338 11.52 22.87 -5.50
N ALA A 339 12.50 22.46 -4.70
CA ALA A 339 12.86 21.05 -4.52
C ALA A 339 11.75 20.25 -3.80
N ALA A 340 11.03 20.87 -2.86
CA ALA A 340 9.90 20.24 -2.18
C ALA A 340 8.67 20.04 -3.10
N ALA A 341 8.47 20.91 -4.08
CA ALA A 341 7.36 20.82 -5.04
C ALA A 341 7.56 19.77 -6.14
N SER A 342 8.80 19.38 -6.43
CA SER A 342 9.14 18.38 -7.45
C SER A 342 9.21 16.94 -6.92
N HIS A 343 9.15 16.77 -5.59
CA HIS A 343 9.22 15.47 -4.90
C HIS A 343 7.91 15.02 -4.20
N LEU A 344 6.81 15.74 -4.39
CA LEU A 344 5.43 15.34 -4.03
C LEU A 344 4.66 14.84 -5.26
#